data_AF-Q9BCU1-F1
#
_entry.id   AF-Q9BCU1-F1
#
_cell.length_a   1.000
_cell.length_b   1.000
_cell.length_c   1.000
_cell.angle_alpha   90.00
_cell.angle_beta   90.00
_cell.angle_gamma   90.00
#
_symmetry.space_group_name_H-M   'P 1'
#
loop_
_entity.id
_entity.type
_entity.pdbx_description
1 polymer ?
#
loop_
_entity_poly.entity_id
_entity_poly.type
_entity_poly.pdbx_seq_one_letter_code
_entity_poly.pdbx_strand_id
1 'polypeptide(L)' 'MSWKKALRIPGGLRAATVTLMLAMLSTPVAEG' A
#
# COMPACT_ATOMS: atom_id res chain seq x y z
N MET A 1 -17.70 -17.14 9.37
CA MET A 1 -17.25 -16.28 8.24
C MET A 1 -15.75 -16.49 8.04
N SER A 2 -15.32 -17.02 6.90
CA SER A 2 -13.94 -17.47 6.65
C SER A 2 -12.95 -16.29 6.58
N TRP A 3 -12.00 -16.23 7.51
CA TRP A 3 -10.92 -15.21 7.53
C TRP A 3 -10.11 -15.13 6.23
N LYS A 4 -10.09 -16.20 5.42
CA LYS A 4 -9.48 -16.21 4.08
C LYS A 4 -10.12 -15.21 3.12
N LYS A 5 -11.38 -14.80 3.34
CA LYS A 5 -12.06 -13.78 2.53
C LYS A 5 -11.62 -12.36 2.91
N ALA A 6 -11.23 -12.14 4.17
CA ALA A 6 -10.71 -10.86 4.68
C ALA A 6 -9.24 -10.65 4.30
N LEU A 7 -8.46 -11.73 4.20
CA LEU A 7 -7.04 -11.68 3.78
C LEU A 7 -6.86 -11.56 2.25
N ARG A 8 -7.96 -11.50 1.49
CA ARG A 8 -7.89 -11.22 0.06
C ARG A 8 -7.69 -9.72 -0.07
N ILE A 9 -6.43 -9.29 -0.05
CA ILE A 9 -6.02 -7.90 -0.28
C ILE A 9 -6.84 -7.39 -1.48
N PRO A 10 -7.77 -6.46 -1.27
CA PRO A 10 -8.54 -5.88 -2.37
C PRO A 10 -7.52 -5.36 -3.39
N GLY A 11 -7.73 -5.58 -4.68
CA GLY A 11 -6.78 -5.12 -5.70
C GLY A 11 -6.40 -3.64 -5.54
N GLY A 12 -7.33 -2.82 -5.02
CA GLY A 12 -7.11 -1.42 -4.65
C GLY A 12 -6.12 -1.19 -3.49
N LEU A 13 -6.07 -2.08 -2.49
CA LEU A 13 -5.11 -1.97 -1.38
C LEU A 13 -3.68 -2.23 -1.88
N ARG A 14 -3.50 -3.18 -2.79
CA ARG A 14 -2.19 -3.45 -3.42
C ARG A 14 -1.73 -2.25 -4.25
N ALA A 15 -2.63 -1.63 -5.00
CA ALA A 15 -2.35 -0.42 -5.76
C ALA A 15 -1.98 0.76 -4.83
N ALA A 16 -2.74 0.95 -3.74
CA ALA A 16 -2.44 1.99 -2.75
C ALA A 16 -1.07 1.81 -2.09
N THR A 17 -0.68 0.57 -1.75
CA THR A 17 0.65 0.28 -1.21
C THR A 17 1.76 0.59 -2.23
N VAL A 18 1.59 0.22 -3.49
CA VAL A 18 2.60 0.51 -4.53
C VAL A 18 2.72 2.02 -4.77
N THR A 19 1.59 2.74 -4.86
CA THR A 19 1.58 4.20 -5.00
C THR A 19 2.25 4.88 -3.81
N LEU A 20 1.99 4.41 -2.58
CA LEU A 20 2.63 4.92 -1.38
C LEU A 20 4.14 4.66 -1.39
N MET A 21 4.56 3.46 -1.79
CA MET A 21 5.98 3.08 -1.87
C MET A 21 6.71 3.89 -2.94
N LEU A 22 6.08 4.13 -4.09
CA LEU A 22 6.60 5.01 -5.14
C LEU A 22 6.65 6.47 -4.69
N ALA A 23 5.63 6.95 -3.98
CA ALA A 23 5.63 8.29 -3.40
C ALA A 23 6.81 8.44 -2.44
N MET A 24 6.97 7.51 -1.49
CA MET A 24 8.08 7.50 -0.51
C MET A 24 9.47 7.38 -1.15
N LEU A 25 9.60 6.72 -2.30
CA LEU A 25 10.86 6.68 -3.06
C LEU A 25 11.11 7.96 -3.86
N SER A 26 10.04 8.67 -4.25
CA SER A 26 10.11 9.88 -5.07
C SER A 26 10.27 11.14 -4.21
N THR A 27 9.71 11.15 -3.01
CA THR A 27 10.10 12.09 -1.97
C THR A 27 11.40 11.59 -1.34
N PRO A 28 12.55 12.28 -1.44
CA PRO A 28 13.49 12.15 -0.33
C PRO A 28 12.65 12.52 0.90
N VAL A 29 12.74 11.76 1.98
CA VAL A 29 12.16 12.18 3.27
C VAL A 29 12.78 13.55 3.57
N ALA A 30 12.10 14.60 3.15
CA ALA A 30 12.47 15.99 3.31
C ALA A 30 11.92 16.40 4.67
N GLU A 31 12.45 15.74 5.69
CA GLU A 31 12.40 16.11 7.09
C GLU A 31 13.87 15.90 7.47
N GLY A 32 14.70 16.94 7.59
CA GLY A 32 14.49 18.00 8.56
C GLY A 32 14.99 17.47 9.90
#